data_AF-A0A969AIH9-F1
#
_entry.id   AF-A0A969AIH9-F1
#
_cell.length_a   1.000
_cell.length_b   1.000
_cell.length_c   1.000
_cell.angle_alpha   90.00
_cell.angle_beta   90.00
_cell.angle_gamma   90.00
#
_symmetry.space_group_name_H-M   'P 1'
#
loop_
_entity.id
_entity.type
_entity.pdbx_description
1 polymer ?
#
loop_
_entity_poly.entity_id
_entity_poly.type
_entity_poly.pdbx_seq_one_letter_code
_entity_poly.pdbx_strand_id
1 'polypeptide(L)'
;MAVLISRPHPWRKQLYIKGRKLLVATLWSDMTTNAMTPEEAADNWDLPLAVIHEAIHYCETHPDLLRLEAEEERCRLLEKGVSLEPSFTAG
;
A
#
# COMPACT_ATOMS: atom_id res chain seq x y z
N MET A 1 5.29 20.14 -1.52
CA MET A 1 6.42 19.19 -1.60
C MET A 1 5.79 17.82 -1.77
N ALA A 2 5.86 17.21 -2.96
CA ALA A 2 5.30 15.87 -3.14
C ALA A 2 6.02 14.88 -2.22
N VAL A 3 5.24 14.19 -1.39
CA VAL A 3 5.71 13.24 -0.37
C VAL A 3 5.54 11.80 -0.85
N LEU A 4 4.88 11.61 -1.99
CA LEU A 4 4.87 10.38 -2.74
C LEU A 4 5.90 10.41 -3.87
N ILE A 5 6.65 9.32 -4.04
CA ILE A 5 7.68 9.19 -5.08
C ILE A 5 7.46 7.94 -5.91
N SER A 6 7.48 8.10 -7.24
CA SER A 6 7.54 6.97 -8.17
C SER A 6 8.96 6.42 -8.19
N ARG A 7 9.11 5.13 -7.93
CA ARG A 7 10.37 4.41 -8.12
C ARG A 7 10.28 3.62 -9.42
N PRO A 8 11.31 3.65 -10.29
CA PRO A 8 11.33 2.77 -11.46
C PRO A 8 11.47 1.32 -10.98
N HIS A 9 10.40 0.54 -11.13
CA HIS A 9 10.40 -0.90 -10.92
C HIS A 9 10.02 -1.59 -12.24
N PRO A 10 10.57 -2.78 -12.55
CA PRO A 10 10.33 -3.46 -13.83
C PRO A 10 8.86 -3.80 -14.14
N TRP A 11 7.97 -3.73 -13.15
CA TRP A 11 6.53 -3.98 -13.33
C TRP A 11 5.65 -3.11 -12.41
N ARG A 12 6.16 -2.69 -11.26
CA ARG A 12 5.42 -1.91 -10.25
C ARG A 12 5.50 -0.41 -10.57
N LYS A 13 4.35 0.24 -10.70
CA LYS A 13 4.17 1.70 -10.86
C LYS A 13 3.78 2.40 -9.56
N GLN A 14 3.59 1.63 -8.48
CA GLN A 14 3.10 2.11 -7.20
C GLN A 14 4.01 3.18 -6.59
N LEU A 15 3.39 4.19 -5.99
CA LEU A 15 4.11 5.25 -5.28
C LEU A 15 4.59 4.78 -3.91
N TYR A 16 5.75 5.29 -3.53
CA TYR A 16 6.39 5.08 -2.24
C TYR A 16 6.29 6.35 -1.40
N ILE A 17 6.20 6.17 -0.08
CA ILE A 17 6.32 7.27 0.87
C ILE A 17 7.77 7.77 0.85
N LYS A 18 7.96 9.06 0.57
CA LYS A 18 9.28 9.70 0.50
C LYS A 18 10.02 9.55 1.82
N GLY A 19 11.25 9.05 1.74
CA GLY A 19 12.09 8.79 2.92
C GLY A 19 11.88 7.41 3.55
N ARG A 20 10.93 6.61 3.06
CA ARG A 20 10.70 5.24 3.53
C ARG A 20 10.63 4.25 2.37
N LYS A 21 10.87 2.97 2.68
CA LYS A 21 10.59 1.86 1.75
C LYS A 21 9.15 1.35 1.93
N LEU A 22 8.22 2.25 2.23
CA LEU A 22 6.82 1.95 2.47
C LEU A 22 5.99 2.35 1.25
N LEU A 23 5.09 1.47 0.84
CA LEU A 23 4.18 1.68 -0.28
C LEU A 23 2.89 2.35 0.21
N VAL A 24 2.31 3.20 -0.63
CA VAL A 24 1.02 3.85 -0.36
C VAL A 24 -0.09 2.82 -0.15
N ALA A 25 -0.12 1.76 -0.97
CA ALA A 25 -1.08 0.66 -0.84
C ALA A 25 -0.98 -0.04 0.51
N THR A 26 0.24 -0.35 0.97
CA THR A 26 0.47 -1.04 2.25
C THR A 26 -0.02 -0.20 3.41
N LEU A 27 0.29 1.11 3.40
CA LEU A 27 -0.22 2.05 4.41
C LEU A 27 -1.76 2.06 4.40
N TRP A 28 -2.37 2.22 3.23
CA TRP A 28 -3.83 2.28 3.10
C TRP A 28 -4.52 0.97 3.51
N SER A 29 -3.97 -0.18 3.13
CA SER A 29 -4.47 -1.49 3.56
C SER A 29 -4.33 -1.66 5.06
N ASP A 30 -3.20 -1.30 5.67
CA ASP A 30 -2.98 -1.35 7.12
C ASP A 30 -4.00 -0.47 7.86
N MET A 31 -4.21 0.76 7.39
CA MET A 31 -5.21 1.66 7.95
C MET A 31 -6.62 1.07 7.86
N THR A 32 -6.97 0.48 6.71
CA THR A 32 -8.30 -0.10 6.49
C THR A 32 -8.50 -1.36 7.33
N THR A 33 -7.48 -2.21 7.44
CA THR A 33 -7.51 -3.45 8.24
C THR A 33 -7.60 -3.15 9.74
N ASN A 34 -6.86 -2.15 10.22
CA ASN A 34 -6.86 -1.76 11.63
C ASN A 34 -7.92 -0.69 11.95
N ALA A 35 -8.72 -0.26 10.96
CA ALA A 35 -9.68 0.83 11.08
C ALA A 35 -9.08 2.13 11.69
N MET A 36 -7.81 2.43 11.36
CA MET A 36 -7.10 3.59 11.89
C MET A 36 -7.60 4.88 11.27
N THR A 37 -7.73 5.91 12.10
CA THR A 37 -7.93 7.28 11.62
C THR A 37 -6.63 7.83 10.99
N PRO A 38 -6.71 8.88 10.14
CA PRO A 38 -5.52 9.51 9.56
C PRO A 38 -4.53 10.02 10.61
N GLU A 39 -5.05 10.49 11.76
CA GLU A 39 -4.27 10.98 12.89
C GLU A 39 -3.53 9.83 13.60
N GLU A 40 -4.22 8.72 13.86
CA GLU A 40 -3.59 7.52 14.45
C GLU A 40 -2.56 6.91 13.50
N ALA A 41 -2.84 6.87 12.20
CA ALA A 41 -1.89 6.38 11.22
C ALA A 41 -0.65 7.28 11.15
N ALA A 42 -0.81 8.60 11.27
CA ALA A 42 0.30 9.54 11.33
C ALA A 42 1.20 9.28 12.55
N ASP A 43 0.61 9.01 13.72
CA ASP A 43 1.36 8.68 14.93
C ASP A 43 2.01 7.28 14.85
N ASN A 44 1.22 6.25 14.52
CA ASN A 44 1.68 4.86 14.41
C ASN A 44 2.80 4.69 13.39
N TRP A 45 2.66 5.34 12.24
CA TRP A 45 3.68 5.31 11.21
C TRP A 45 4.72 6.40 11.39
N ASP A 46 4.66 7.30 12.38
CA ASP A 46 5.58 8.44 12.51
C ASP A 46 5.71 9.20 11.16
N LEU A 47 4.56 9.52 10.57
CA LEU A 47 4.42 10.20 9.29
C LEU A 47 3.60 11.48 9.49
N PRO A 48 3.93 12.58 8.76
CA PRO A 48 3.09 13.77 8.81
C PRO A 48 1.69 13.47 8.28
N LEU A 49 0.68 14.04 8.94
CA LEU A 49 -0.73 13.88 8.56
C LEU A 49 -1.00 14.23 7.08
N ALA A 50 -0.30 15.23 6.55
CA ALA A 50 -0.37 15.60 5.13
C ALA A 50 0.02 14.45 4.18
N VAL A 51 0.99 13.61 4.57
CA VAL A 51 1.39 12.42 3.82
C VAL A 51 0.31 11.37 3.83
N ILE A 52 -0.33 11.17 4.98
CA ILE A 52 -1.43 10.21 5.12
C ILE A 52 -2.61 10.62 4.24
N HIS A 53 -3.00 11.90 4.26
CA HIS A 53 -4.05 12.39 3.37
C HIS A 53 -3.69 12.30 1.88
N GLU A 54 -2.46 12.62 1.49
CA GLU A 54 -2.00 12.48 0.10
C GLU A 54 -2.03 11.01 -0.34
N ALA A 55 -1.63 10.09 0.54
CA ALA A 55 -1.68 8.64 0.31
C ALA A 55 -3.12 8.12 0.14
N ILE A 56 -4.03 8.52 1.03
CA ILE A 56 -5.46 8.16 0.95
C ILE A 56 -6.05 8.67 -0.36
N HIS A 57 -5.86 9.96 -0.64
CA HIS A 57 -6.37 10.58 -1.86
C HIS A 57 -5.82 9.90 -3.11
N TYR A 58 -4.54 9.57 -3.13
CA TYR A 58 -3.93 8.82 -4.23
C TYR A 58 -4.60 7.46 -4.44
N CYS A 59 -4.85 6.70 -3.36
CA CYS A 59 -5.56 5.42 -3.41
C CYS A 59 -6.99 5.57 -3.95
N GLU A 60 -7.72 6.59 -3.50
CA GLU A 60 -9.09 6.85 -3.95
C GLU A 60 -9.16 7.28 -5.42
N THR A 61 -8.12 7.98 -5.91
CA THR A 61 -8.10 8.48 -7.29
C THR A 61 -7.59 7.45 -8.30
N HIS A 62 -6.80 6.47 -7.86
CA HIS A 62 -6.19 5.44 -8.72
C HIS A 62 -6.44 3.98 -8.28
N PRO A 63 -7.68 3.60 -7.89
CA PRO A 63 -7.95 2.26 -7.37
C PRO A 63 -7.67 1.16 -8.41
N ASP A 64 -7.89 1.44 -9.70
CA ASP A 64 -7.58 0.49 -10.78
C ASP A 64 -6.09 0.20 -10.92
N LEU A 65 -5.23 1.22 -10.72
CA LEU A 65 -3.78 1.02 -10.75
C LEU A 65 -3.35 0.09 -9.62
N LEU A 66 -3.81 0.37 -8.40
CA LEU A 66 -3.56 -0.44 -7.21
C LEU A 66 -4.04 -1.88 -7.38
N ARG A 67 -5.24 -2.08 -7.94
CA ARG A 67 -5.80 -3.40 -8.18
C ARG A 67 -4.99 -4.19 -9.20
N LEU A 68 -4.59 -3.56 -10.31
CA LEU A 68 -3.78 -4.21 -11.34
C LEU A 68 -2.42 -4.63 -10.78
N GLU A 69 -1.78 -3.76 -10.00
CA GLU A 69 -0.49 -4.06 -9.37
C GLU A 69 -0.59 -5.17 -8.31
N ALA A 70 -1.66 -5.18 -7.52
CA ALA A 70 -1.92 -6.26 -6.57
C ALA A 70 -2.16 -7.60 -7.29
N GLU A 71 -2.86 -7.59 -8.43
CA GLU A 71 -3.08 -8.78 -9.24
C GLU A 71 -1.78 -9.30 -9.87
N GLU A 72 -0.95 -8.43 -10.43
CA GLU A 72 0.39 -8.79 -10.93
C GLU A 72 1.28 -9.34 -9.82
N GLU A 73 1.28 -8.73 -8.62
CA GLU A 73 2.03 -9.24 -7.47
C GLU A 73 1.58 -10.66 -7.11
N ARG A 74 0.27 -10.89 -7.03
CA ARG A 74 -0.30 -12.21 -6.74
C ARG A 74 0.10 -13.23 -7.80
N CYS A 75 0.01 -12.86 -9.08
CA CYS A 75 0.42 -13.73 -10.17
C CYS A 75 1.91 -14.12 -10.04
N ARG A 76 2.80 -13.14 -9.81
CA ARG A 76 4.23 -13.41 -9.61
C ARG A 76 4.53 -14.22 -8.35
N LEU A 77 3.78 -14.04 -7.27
CA LEU A 77 3.93 -14.84 -6.04
C LEU A 77 3.53 -16.30 -6.29
N LEU A 78 2.42 -16.52 -7.00
CA LEU A 78 1.98 -17.84 -7.43
C LEU A 78 3.01 -18.49 -8.38
N GLU A 79 3.53 -17.75 -9.35
CA GLU A 79 4.59 -18.23 -10.27
C GLU A 79 5.87 -18.63 -9.52
N LYS A 80 6.20 -17.95 -8.42
CA LYS A 80 7.33 -18.29 -7.55
C LYS A 80 7.05 -19.43 -6.58
N GLY A 81 5.85 -20.04 -6.62
CA GLY A 81 5.45 -21.12 -5.73
C GLY A 81 5.18 -20.68 -4.29
N VAL A 82 4.99 -19.37 -4.05
CA VAL A 82 4.48 -18.89 -2.76
C VAL A 82 2.99 -19.16 -2.75
N SER A 83 2.59 -20.19 -2.02
CA SER A 83 1.18 -20.45 -1.74
C SER A 83 0.67 -19.31 -0.85
N LEU A 84 -0.08 -18.38 -1.43
CA LEU A 84 -0.86 -17.40 -0.70
C LEU A 84 -2.03 -18.14 -0.06
N GLU A 85 -1.75 -18.93 0.98
CA GLU A 85 -2.79 -19.56 1.76
C GLU A 85 -3.59 -18.43 2.43
N PRO A 86 -4.90 -18.27 2.16
CA PRO A 86 -5.74 -17.56 3.09
C PRO A 86 -5.77 -18.45 4.33
N SER A 87 -5.07 -18.07 5.40
CA SER A 87 -5.24 -18.70 6.71
C SER A 87 -6.61 -18.30 7.27
N PHE A 88 -7.67 -18.76 6.62
CA PHE A 88 -9.00 -18.83 7.19
C PHE A 88 -9.01 -20.07 8.08
N THR A 89 -8.29 -20.00 9.20
CA THR A 89 -8.30 -21.06 10.20
C THR A 89 -9.56 -20.89 11.03
N ALA A 90 -10.68 -21.41 10.51
CA ALA A 90 -11.81 -21.80 11.33
C ALA A 90 -11.53 -23.22 11.85
N GLY A 91 -11.42 -23.36 13.16
CA GLY A 91 -11.22 -24.63 13.86
C GLY A 91 -11.38 -24.43 15.36
#